data_AF-A0AAD9P5G9-F1
#
_entry.id   AF-A0AAD9P5G9-F1
#
_cell.length_a   1.000
_cell.length_b   1.000
_cell.length_c   1.000
_cell.angle_alpha   90.00
_cell.angle_beta   90.00
_cell.angle_gamma   90.00
#
_symmetry.space_group_name_H-M   'P 1'
#
loop_
_entity.id
_entity.type
_entity.pdbx_description
1 polymer ?
#
loop_
_entity_poly.entity_id
_entity_poly.type
_entity_poly.pdbx_seq_one_letter_code
_entity_poly.pdbx_strand_id
1 'polypeptide(L)'
;VKVIVINEQLQGVFEASVTFDADLPEFKTEGGVHVGQDCRTVTSPTPMWVKAADLLLQRMKDAKFNFSQVAALSGTAQQHGSVYWGGGVRDVLRDLHPDVDMHTQLKNCFSVPDSPVWMDASTTEQCRHLEEALGGAEASVSVAPVQPSQLTLHWALAGITGMRAFERMTGNQIAKIYQTNQAAYSKTEACAPDLEDKLGHVVPAYECIGGISPYMADRYGFSLECRIIAFTGDNPGHCSSQVSLGTSDTLLLWLREPRLCLEGLNLVNPVDSSAYMSLVCFKNGSRTRERICEKCTGASWDRFDEVLVSTPPGNNGSVGPHCRLLATGGASCNKSILQVLADVFLTPVYIQDVANSACLGSAYRAKHGRLGAVIKPSVSQWCIPKQTNVCKNTRSGVN
;
A
#
# COMPACT_ATOMS: atom_id res chain seq x y z
N VAL A 1 6.81 -10.77 -4.76
CA VAL A 1 7.14 -10.54 -3.33
C VAL A 1 8.57 -10.03 -3.22
N LYS A 2 8.89 -9.14 -2.26
CA LYS A 2 10.23 -8.57 -2.09
C LYS A 2 10.60 -8.51 -0.60
N VAL A 3 11.89 -8.57 -0.29
CA VAL A 3 12.45 -8.38 1.07
C VAL A 3 13.66 -7.45 1.01
N ILE A 4 13.79 -6.62 2.04
CA ILE A 4 15.02 -5.89 2.37
C ILE A 4 15.34 -6.17 3.84
N VAL A 5 16.62 -6.34 4.14
CA VAL A 5 17.12 -6.43 5.51
C VAL A 5 17.98 -5.21 5.77
N ILE A 6 17.76 -4.56 6.91
CA ILE A 6 18.58 -3.44 7.36
C ILE A 6 19.32 -3.79 8.65
N ASN A 7 20.50 -3.20 8.83
CA ASN A 7 21.21 -3.26 10.12
C ASN A 7 20.71 -2.18 11.10
N GLU A 8 21.28 -2.16 12.31
CA GLU A 8 20.97 -1.17 13.33
C GLU A 8 21.25 0.28 12.89
N GLN A 9 22.16 0.47 11.94
CA GLN A 9 22.52 1.76 11.35
C GLN A 9 21.59 2.17 10.19
N LEU A 10 20.49 1.44 9.96
CA LEU A 10 19.49 1.67 8.90
C LEU A 10 20.03 1.45 7.48
N GLN A 11 21.11 0.69 7.34
CA GLN A 11 21.72 0.38 6.04
C GLN A 11 21.17 -0.95 5.52
N GLY A 12 20.77 -0.99 4.25
CA GLY A 12 20.42 -2.23 3.57
C GLY A 12 21.62 -3.17 3.51
N VAL A 13 21.46 -4.39 4.03
CA VAL A 13 22.49 -5.43 4.06
C VAL A 13 22.15 -6.65 3.20
N PHE A 14 20.88 -6.79 2.82
CA PHE A 14 20.42 -7.89 1.97
C PHE A 14 19.12 -7.50 1.26
N GLU A 15 18.98 -7.94 0.01
CA GLU A 15 17.74 -7.80 -0.77
C GLU A 15 17.49 -9.07 -1.58
N ALA A 16 16.23 -9.46 -1.70
CA ALA A 16 15.80 -10.50 -2.62
C ALA A 16 14.35 -10.25 -3.08
N SER A 17 13.99 -10.87 -4.19
CA SER A 17 12.64 -10.77 -4.74
C SER A 17 12.22 -12.05 -5.42
N VAL A 18 10.90 -12.23 -5.55
CA VAL A 18 10.22 -13.22 -6.37
C VAL A 18 9.26 -12.50 -7.30
N THR A 19 9.39 -12.73 -8.60
CA THR A 19 8.55 -12.18 -9.67
C THR A 19 7.56 -13.25 -10.10
N PHE A 20 6.26 -13.03 -9.86
CA PHE A 20 5.24 -14.08 -9.98
C PHE A 20 5.26 -14.82 -11.34
N ASP A 21 5.14 -14.09 -12.45
CA ASP A 21 5.02 -14.72 -13.78
C ASP A 21 6.29 -15.49 -14.19
N ALA A 22 7.46 -15.02 -13.77
CA ALA A 22 8.74 -15.61 -14.13
C ALA A 22 9.12 -16.80 -13.21
N ASP A 23 8.86 -16.65 -11.91
CA ASP A 23 9.30 -17.61 -10.90
C ASP A 23 8.24 -18.66 -10.59
N LEU A 24 6.97 -18.40 -10.86
CA LEU A 24 5.82 -19.27 -10.58
C LEU A 24 4.88 -19.40 -11.81
N PRO A 25 5.42 -19.74 -13.01
CA PRO A 25 4.65 -19.73 -14.26
C PRO A 25 3.47 -20.73 -14.27
N GLU A 26 3.48 -21.73 -13.39
CA GLU A 26 2.41 -22.71 -13.26
C GLU A 26 1.06 -22.10 -12.84
N PHE A 27 1.05 -20.91 -12.22
CA PHE A 27 -0.17 -20.19 -11.89
C PHE A 27 -0.74 -19.39 -13.08
N LYS A 28 -0.02 -19.32 -14.21
CA LYS A 28 -0.48 -18.73 -15.47
C LYS A 28 -1.01 -17.30 -15.32
N THR A 29 -0.34 -16.51 -14.51
CA THR A 29 -0.65 -15.09 -14.34
C THR A 29 0.02 -14.24 -15.41
N GLU A 30 -0.55 -13.07 -15.66
CA GLU A 30 0.09 -11.99 -16.41
C GLU A 30 0.11 -10.75 -15.52
N GLY A 31 1.29 -10.20 -15.22
CA GLY A 31 1.45 -9.17 -14.20
C GLY A 31 1.11 -9.64 -12.79
N GLY A 32 1.17 -10.95 -12.53
CA GLY A 32 0.79 -11.55 -11.24
C GLY A 32 -0.72 -11.66 -11.00
N VAL A 33 -1.55 -11.46 -12.02
CA VAL A 33 -3.02 -11.54 -11.91
C VAL A 33 -3.67 -12.36 -13.02
N HIS A 34 -4.95 -12.68 -12.80
CA HIS A 34 -5.88 -13.14 -13.81
C HIS A 34 -6.94 -12.06 -14.04
N VAL A 35 -7.19 -11.74 -15.31
CA VAL A 35 -8.28 -10.84 -15.72
C VAL A 35 -9.46 -11.70 -16.16
N GLY A 36 -10.61 -11.48 -15.53
CA GLY A 36 -11.85 -12.18 -15.85
C GLY A 36 -12.36 -11.85 -17.25
N GLN A 37 -13.27 -12.67 -17.76
CA GLN A 37 -13.88 -12.48 -19.09
C GLN A 37 -14.69 -11.18 -19.21
N ASP A 38 -15.14 -10.63 -18.08
CA ASP A 38 -15.83 -9.34 -18.01
C ASP A 38 -14.88 -8.14 -18.14
N CYS A 39 -13.57 -8.36 -18.23
CA CYS A 39 -12.51 -7.35 -18.24
C CYS A 39 -12.54 -6.38 -17.04
N ARG A 40 -13.22 -6.75 -15.95
CA ARG A 40 -13.41 -5.91 -14.76
C ARG A 40 -13.03 -6.65 -13.48
N THR A 41 -13.31 -7.95 -13.41
CA THR A 41 -12.90 -8.80 -12.31
C THR A 41 -11.41 -9.09 -12.45
N VAL A 42 -10.62 -8.79 -11.40
CA VAL A 42 -9.18 -9.03 -11.41
C VAL A 42 -8.75 -9.68 -10.10
N THR A 43 -8.15 -10.86 -10.20
CA THR A 43 -7.78 -11.71 -9.05
C THR A 43 -6.33 -12.13 -9.12
N SER A 44 -5.78 -12.60 -7.99
CA SER A 44 -4.56 -13.41 -7.95
C SER A 44 -4.80 -14.68 -7.15
N PRO A 45 -4.15 -15.80 -7.50
CA PRO A 45 -4.22 -17.00 -6.68
C PRO A 45 -3.55 -16.80 -5.32
N THR A 46 -4.29 -16.92 -4.23
CA THR A 46 -3.75 -16.82 -2.86
C THR A 46 -2.68 -17.87 -2.56
N PRO A 47 -2.81 -19.14 -3.01
CA PRO A 47 -1.73 -20.11 -2.88
C PRO A 47 -0.42 -19.67 -3.55
N MET A 48 -0.47 -18.89 -4.63
CA MET A 48 0.73 -18.34 -5.29
C MET A 48 1.48 -17.40 -4.36
N TRP A 49 0.77 -16.58 -3.57
CA TRP A 49 1.40 -15.68 -2.60
C TRP A 49 2.14 -16.46 -1.51
N VAL A 50 1.55 -17.57 -1.02
CA VAL A 50 2.21 -18.45 -0.05
C VAL A 50 3.47 -19.08 -0.66
N LYS A 51 3.36 -19.63 -1.87
CA LYS A 51 4.50 -20.24 -2.57
C LYS A 51 5.62 -19.24 -2.86
N ALA A 52 5.27 -18.00 -3.19
CA ALA A 52 6.24 -16.93 -3.38
C ALA A 52 6.97 -16.56 -2.09
N ALA A 53 6.31 -16.63 -0.93
CA ALA A 53 6.94 -16.42 0.36
C ALA A 53 7.93 -17.56 0.69
N ASP A 54 7.53 -18.83 0.47
CA ASP A 54 8.44 -19.98 0.60
C ASP A 54 9.68 -19.84 -0.29
N LEU A 55 9.48 -19.52 -1.58
CA LEU A 55 10.59 -19.35 -2.52
C LEU A 55 11.52 -18.21 -2.12
N LEU A 56 10.98 -17.10 -1.59
CA LEU A 56 11.78 -15.98 -1.13
C LEU A 56 12.64 -16.35 0.09
N LEU A 57 12.05 -17.03 1.08
CA LEU A 57 12.77 -17.52 2.27
C LEU A 57 13.83 -18.56 1.89
N GLN A 58 13.52 -19.43 0.92
CA GLN A 58 14.49 -20.38 0.39
C GLN A 58 15.67 -19.67 -0.30
N ARG A 59 15.42 -18.65 -1.14
CA ARG A 59 16.48 -17.82 -1.76
C ARG A 59 17.38 -17.17 -0.72
N MET A 60 16.81 -16.65 0.37
CA MET A 60 17.58 -16.11 1.49
C MET A 60 18.47 -17.19 2.15
N LYS A 61 17.91 -18.39 2.40
CA LYS A 61 18.64 -19.52 2.96
C LYS A 61 19.78 -20.01 2.06
N ASP A 62 19.53 -20.09 0.75
CA ASP A 62 20.52 -20.49 -0.25
C ASP A 62 21.65 -19.48 -0.35
N ALA A 63 21.32 -18.19 -0.23
CA ALA A 63 22.28 -17.09 -0.11
C ALA A 63 23.00 -17.04 1.25
N LYS A 64 22.81 -18.04 2.11
CA LYS A 64 23.42 -18.17 3.45
C LYS A 64 23.12 -16.98 4.37
N PHE A 65 21.95 -16.36 4.20
CA PHE A 65 21.48 -15.33 5.11
C PHE A 65 21.33 -15.89 6.54
N ASN A 66 21.87 -15.18 7.53
CA ASN A 66 21.81 -15.60 8.92
C ASN A 66 20.51 -15.13 9.60
N PHE A 67 19.48 -15.96 9.53
CA PHE A 67 18.17 -15.65 10.13
C PHE A 67 18.18 -15.44 11.65
N SER A 68 19.18 -15.99 12.36
CA SER A 68 19.26 -15.85 13.82
C SER A 68 19.47 -14.39 14.28
N GLN A 69 19.95 -13.52 13.38
CA GLN A 69 20.18 -12.10 13.65
C GLN A 69 18.93 -11.23 13.44
N VAL A 70 17.82 -11.79 12.93
CA VAL A 70 16.61 -11.01 12.71
C VAL A 70 15.94 -10.71 14.05
N ALA A 71 16.03 -9.46 14.50
CA ALA A 71 15.44 -9.01 15.76
C ALA A 71 13.93 -8.74 15.66
N ALA A 72 13.46 -8.28 14.50
CA ALA A 72 12.06 -8.03 14.21
C ALA A 72 11.81 -7.97 12.70
N LEU A 73 10.57 -8.22 12.28
CA LEU A 73 10.12 -7.99 10.91
C LEU A 73 8.72 -7.37 10.87
N SER A 74 8.47 -6.60 9.83
CA SER A 74 7.18 -6.05 9.42
C SER A 74 7.12 -6.15 7.90
N GLY A 75 5.98 -5.87 7.31
CA GLY A 75 5.84 -5.83 5.87
C GLY A 75 4.72 -4.93 5.40
N THR A 76 4.68 -4.78 4.09
CA THR A 76 3.64 -4.09 3.35
C THR A 76 3.01 -5.03 2.36
N ALA A 77 1.68 -5.00 2.27
CA ALA A 77 0.93 -5.70 1.24
C ALA A 77 0.28 -4.72 0.27
N GLN A 78 0.01 -5.16 -0.96
CA GLN A 78 -0.86 -4.40 -1.86
C GLN A 78 -2.17 -4.07 -1.11
N GLN A 79 -2.60 -2.80 -1.17
CA GLN A 79 -3.85 -2.41 -0.52
C GLN A 79 -5.05 -3.11 -1.16
N HIS A 80 -6.19 -3.04 -0.46
CA HIS A 80 -7.53 -3.42 -0.92
C HIS A 80 -7.80 -4.92 -1.03
N GLY A 81 -6.84 -5.72 -1.52
CA GLY A 81 -7.04 -7.15 -1.71
C GLY A 81 -7.43 -7.87 -0.42
N SER A 82 -8.28 -8.88 -0.54
CA SER A 82 -8.80 -9.69 0.56
C SER A 82 -8.33 -11.13 0.48
N VAL A 83 -8.32 -11.85 1.61
CA VAL A 83 -8.02 -13.30 1.67
C VAL A 83 -9.14 -13.99 2.42
N TYR A 84 -9.60 -15.11 1.87
CA TYR A 84 -10.73 -15.86 2.41
C TYR A 84 -10.24 -17.22 2.92
N TRP A 85 -9.92 -17.28 4.21
CA TRP A 85 -9.51 -18.51 4.87
C TRP A 85 -10.69 -19.47 5.03
N GLY A 86 -10.50 -20.73 4.67
CA GLY A 86 -11.44 -21.81 4.93
C GLY A 86 -11.38 -22.29 6.38
N GLY A 87 -12.43 -23.00 6.81
CA GLY A 87 -12.53 -23.57 8.16
C GLY A 87 -11.40 -24.54 8.52
N GLY A 88 -10.91 -24.43 9.76
CA GLY A 88 -9.83 -25.24 10.33
C GLY A 88 -8.44 -24.65 10.12
N VAL A 89 -8.31 -23.48 9.49
CA VAL A 89 -7.00 -22.91 9.17
C VAL A 89 -6.18 -22.59 10.42
N ARG A 90 -6.84 -22.17 11.52
CA ARG A 90 -6.13 -21.80 12.74
C ARG A 90 -5.35 -22.97 13.32
N ASP A 91 -5.91 -24.17 13.26
CA ASP A 91 -5.24 -25.39 13.69
C ASP A 91 -4.05 -25.71 12.75
N VAL A 92 -4.24 -25.61 11.44
CA VAL A 92 -3.16 -25.82 10.46
C VAL A 92 -2.01 -24.82 10.67
N LEU A 93 -2.32 -23.53 10.90
CA LEU A 93 -1.31 -22.49 11.15
C LEU A 93 -0.57 -22.69 12.47
N ARG A 94 -1.26 -23.19 13.51
CA ARG A 94 -0.66 -23.50 14.81
C ARG A 94 0.30 -24.69 14.72
N ASP A 95 -0.05 -25.68 13.91
CA ASP A 95 0.61 -26.99 13.88
C ASP A 95 1.46 -27.20 12.60
N LEU A 96 1.98 -26.12 11.99
CA LEU A 96 2.85 -26.17 10.80
C LEU A 96 4.12 -27.01 11.06
N HIS A 97 4.41 -27.95 10.16
CA HIS A 97 5.57 -28.85 10.28
C HIS A 97 6.80 -28.31 9.53
N PRO A 98 7.96 -28.12 10.18
CA PRO A 98 9.11 -27.42 9.61
C PRO A 98 9.78 -28.14 8.42
N ASP A 99 9.57 -29.44 8.24
CA ASP A 99 10.11 -30.17 7.08
C ASP A 99 9.31 -29.92 5.79
N VAL A 100 8.08 -29.42 5.88
CA VAL A 100 7.20 -29.17 4.74
C VAL A 100 7.10 -27.67 4.47
N ASP A 101 7.06 -27.26 3.20
CA ASP A 101 6.84 -25.85 2.85
C ASP A 101 5.41 -25.37 3.22
N MET A 102 5.25 -24.06 3.41
CA MET A 102 3.95 -23.49 3.80
C MET A 102 2.90 -23.71 2.71
N HIS A 103 3.28 -23.56 1.44
CA HIS A 103 2.38 -23.73 0.30
C HIS A 103 1.74 -25.11 0.28
N THR A 104 2.50 -26.17 0.50
CA THR A 104 2.00 -27.55 0.52
C THR A 104 0.99 -27.76 1.65
N GLN A 105 1.22 -27.14 2.81
CA GLN A 105 0.36 -27.23 3.98
C GLN A 105 -0.90 -26.35 3.87
N LEU A 106 -0.79 -25.18 3.23
CA LEU A 106 -1.84 -24.15 3.22
C LEU A 106 -2.62 -24.03 1.91
N LYS A 107 -2.19 -24.64 0.80
CA LYS A 107 -2.84 -24.48 -0.52
C LYS A 107 -4.34 -24.78 -0.56
N ASN A 108 -4.82 -25.64 0.34
CA ASN A 108 -6.23 -26.04 0.43
C ASN A 108 -6.98 -25.31 1.57
N CYS A 109 -6.34 -24.36 2.25
CA CYS A 109 -6.93 -23.63 3.37
C CYS A 109 -7.67 -22.36 2.95
N PHE A 110 -7.93 -22.16 1.65
CA PHE A 110 -8.63 -20.98 1.13
C PHE A 110 -10.00 -21.38 0.60
N SER A 111 -11.06 -20.71 1.08
CA SER A 111 -12.41 -20.93 0.53
C SER A 111 -12.62 -20.19 -0.79
N VAL A 112 -11.88 -19.11 -1.01
CA VAL A 112 -11.77 -18.40 -2.30
C VAL A 112 -10.29 -18.39 -2.70
N PRO A 113 -9.84 -19.33 -3.56
CA PRO A 113 -8.44 -19.45 -3.92
C PRO A 113 -7.95 -18.32 -4.84
N ASP A 114 -8.84 -17.73 -5.64
CA ASP A 114 -8.55 -16.57 -6.48
C ASP A 114 -9.11 -15.31 -5.83
N SER A 115 -8.24 -14.60 -5.10
CA SER A 115 -8.63 -13.46 -4.31
C SER A 115 -8.63 -12.17 -5.14
N PRO A 116 -9.64 -11.27 -4.95
CA PRO A 116 -9.68 -10.00 -5.64
C PRO A 116 -8.53 -9.11 -5.18
N VAL A 117 -8.01 -8.30 -6.11
CA VAL A 117 -6.88 -7.38 -5.87
C VAL A 117 -7.28 -5.93 -6.10
N TRP A 118 -6.38 -4.98 -5.87
CA TRP A 118 -6.64 -3.55 -6.07
C TRP A 118 -7.02 -3.17 -7.52
N MET A 119 -6.72 -4.02 -8.50
CA MET A 119 -7.08 -3.79 -9.90
C MET A 119 -8.55 -4.12 -10.21
N ASP A 120 -9.25 -4.82 -9.31
CA ASP A 120 -10.65 -5.17 -9.48
C ASP A 120 -11.52 -3.91 -9.58
N ALA A 121 -12.40 -3.88 -10.58
CA ALA A 121 -13.35 -2.81 -10.83
C ALA A 121 -14.78 -3.36 -11.04
N SER A 122 -15.07 -4.51 -10.43
CA SER A 122 -16.25 -5.32 -10.73
C SER A 122 -17.38 -5.17 -9.70
N THR A 123 -17.20 -4.30 -8.70
CA THR A 123 -18.11 -4.17 -7.56
C THR A 123 -18.91 -2.85 -7.57
N THR A 124 -19.14 -2.26 -8.75
CA THR A 124 -19.90 -1.00 -8.90
C THR A 124 -21.31 -1.10 -8.28
N GLU A 125 -21.94 -2.27 -8.35
CA GLU A 125 -23.26 -2.52 -7.73
C GLU A 125 -23.18 -2.49 -6.20
N GLN A 126 -22.18 -3.16 -5.62
CA GLN A 126 -21.96 -3.16 -4.17
C GLN A 126 -21.61 -1.76 -3.64
N CYS A 127 -20.92 -0.94 -4.43
CA CYS A 127 -20.69 0.47 -4.09
C CYS A 127 -22.00 1.23 -3.89
N ARG A 128 -22.98 1.06 -4.81
CA ARG A 128 -24.29 1.70 -4.71
C ARG A 128 -25.05 1.21 -3.48
N HIS A 129 -25.06 -0.11 -3.26
CA HIS A 129 -25.72 -0.69 -2.08
C HIS A 129 -25.14 -0.18 -0.76
N LEU A 130 -23.81 -0.03 -0.66
CA LEU A 130 -23.14 0.51 0.52
C LEU A 130 -23.53 1.97 0.78
N GLU A 131 -23.52 2.79 -0.27
CA GLU A 131 -23.90 4.20 -0.20
C GLU A 131 -25.37 4.40 0.20
N GLU A 132 -26.28 3.62 -0.40
CA GLU A 132 -27.70 3.62 -0.06
C GLU A 132 -27.95 3.19 1.39
N ALA A 133 -27.27 2.14 1.85
CA ALA A 133 -27.41 1.65 3.22
C ALA A 133 -26.96 2.68 4.27
N LEU A 134 -25.88 3.42 4.00
CA LEU A 134 -25.31 4.39 4.94
C LEU A 134 -25.98 5.77 4.87
N GLY A 135 -26.39 6.23 3.69
CA GLY A 135 -27.13 7.48 3.55
C GLY A 135 -28.63 7.36 3.88
N GLY A 136 -29.15 6.14 4.05
CA GLY A 136 -30.54 5.86 4.44
C GLY A 136 -30.80 5.86 5.95
N ALA A 137 -29.78 5.73 6.80
CA ALA A 137 -29.97 5.65 8.26
C ALA A 137 -30.16 7.04 8.92
N GLU A 138 -29.39 8.07 8.53
CA GLU A 138 -29.52 9.43 9.09
C GLU A 138 -30.60 10.30 8.41
N ALA A 139 -31.08 9.95 7.22
CA ALA A 139 -32.18 10.66 6.55
C ALA A 139 -33.58 10.30 7.12
N SER A 140 -33.64 9.39 8.09
CA SER A 140 -34.90 8.94 8.70
C SER A 140 -35.31 9.72 9.95
N VAL A 141 -34.53 10.73 10.36
CA VAL A 141 -34.96 11.67 11.41
C VAL A 141 -35.64 12.89 10.78
N SER A 142 -36.97 12.81 10.74
CA SER A 142 -37.92 13.93 10.60
C SER A 142 -38.08 14.55 9.20
N VAL A 143 -39.35 14.52 8.73
CA VAL A 143 -40.02 15.14 7.56
C VAL A 143 -39.79 14.57 6.15
N ALA A 144 -40.69 13.66 5.76
CA ALA A 144 -41.10 13.23 4.40
C ALA A 144 -40.04 12.64 3.43
N PRO A 145 -40.40 11.66 2.58
CA PRO A 145 -39.42 10.85 1.85
C PRO A 145 -38.90 11.60 0.62
N VAL A 146 -37.84 12.36 0.80
CA VAL A 146 -36.99 12.78 -0.31
C VAL A 146 -35.87 11.74 -0.44
N GLN A 147 -35.82 11.05 -1.56
CA GLN A 147 -34.70 10.16 -1.87
C GLN A 147 -33.39 10.97 -1.85
N PRO A 148 -32.37 10.56 -1.07
CA PRO A 148 -31.11 11.28 -1.02
C PRO A 148 -30.48 11.36 -2.41
N SER A 149 -29.92 12.51 -2.76
CA SER A 149 -29.12 12.62 -3.98
C SER A 149 -27.86 11.74 -3.86
N GLN A 150 -27.35 11.24 -4.98
CA GLN A 150 -26.06 10.53 -5.03
C GLN A 150 -24.93 11.32 -4.35
N LEU A 151 -24.92 12.66 -4.46
CA LEU A 151 -23.92 13.49 -3.78
C LEU A 151 -24.05 13.41 -2.25
N THR A 152 -25.28 13.39 -1.73
CA THR A 152 -25.57 13.25 -0.30
C THR A 152 -25.07 11.91 0.24
N LEU A 153 -25.30 10.82 -0.50
CA LEU A 153 -24.85 9.48 -0.10
C LEU A 153 -23.32 9.38 -0.03
N HIS A 154 -22.61 9.95 -1.01
CA HIS A 154 -21.15 10.00 -1.01
C HIS A 154 -20.61 10.72 0.24
N TRP A 155 -21.20 11.85 0.64
CA TRP A 155 -20.76 12.60 1.81
C TRP A 155 -21.05 11.88 3.13
N ALA A 156 -22.17 11.16 3.24
CA ALA A 156 -22.49 10.36 4.44
C ALA A 156 -21.44 9.27 4.66
N LEU A 157 -21.14 8.48 3.63
CA LEU A 157 -20.11 7.44 3.70
C LEU A 157 -18.71 8.05 3.92
N ALA A 158 -18.39 9.18 3.27
CA ALA A 158 -17.13 9.87 3.49
C ALA A 158 -16.98 10.41 4.91
N GLY A 159 -18.06 10.91 5.52
CA GLY A 159 -18.06 11.36 6.91
C GLY A 159 -17.72 10.25 7.91
N ILE A 160 -18.14 9.01 7.62
CA ILE A 160 -17.89 7.84 8.48
C ILE A 160 -16.52 7.22 8.21
N THR A 161 -16.17 7.03 6.93
CA THR A 161 -15.02 6.21 6.52
C THR A 161 -13.82 7.01 6.04
N GLY A 162 -13.97 8.34 5.90
CA GLY A 162 -12.95 9.21 5.31
C GLY A 162 -12.89 9.17 3.78
N MET A 163 -13.81 8.47 3.11
CA MET A 163 -13.85 8.33 1.65
C MET A 163 -15.23 7.94 1.10
N ARG A 164 -15.48 8.17 -0.19
CA ARG A 164 -16.67 7.65 -0.89
C ARG A 164 -16.53 6.15 -1.25
N ALA A 165 -17.62 5.50 -1.68
CA ALA A 165 -17.51 4.12 -2.15
C ALA A 165 -16.75 4.06 -3.47
N PHE A 166 -15.97 2.99 -3.62
CA PHE A 166 -15.24 2.68 -4.84
C PHE A 166 -15.01 1.17 -4.90
N GLU A 167 -14.77 0.65 -6.11
CA GLU A 167 -14.87 -0.79 -6.36
C GLU A 167 -13.82 -1.64 -5.62
N ARG A 168 -12.77 -1.00 -5.13
CA ARG A 168 -11.66 -1.66 -4.44
C ARG A 168 -11.82 -1.62 -2.92
N MET A 169 -12.94 -1.13 -2.38
CA MET A 169 -13.19 -1.31 -0.95
C MET A 169 -13.28 -2.79 -0.65
N THR A 170 -12.47 -3.25 0.30
CA THR A 170 -12.46 -4.66 0.74
C THR A 170 -13.87 -5.11 1.16
N GLY A 171 -14.65 -4.24 1.81
CA GLY A 171 -16.05 -4.52 2.13
C GLY A 171 -16.92 -4.81 0.90
N ASN A 172 -16.74 -4.07 -0.20
CA ASN A 172 -17.47 -4.30 -1.45
C ASN A 172 -17.05 -5.62 -2.12
N GLN A 173 -15.77 -5.97 -2.06
CA GLN A 173 -15.27 -7.26 -2.54
C GLN A 173 -15.86 -8.42 -1.73
N ILE A 174 -15.88 -8.31 -0.40
CA ILE A 174 -16.52 -9.28 0.51
C ILE A 174 -18.02 -9.39 0.21
N ALA A 175 -18.72 -8.27 0.05
CA ALA A 175 -20.15 -8.25 -0.28
C ALA A 175 -20.45 -8.94 -1.63
N LYS A 176 -19.61 -8.71 -2.66
CA LYS A 176 -19.76 -9.42 -3.95
C LYS A 176 -19.61 -10.93 -3.76
N ILE A 177 -18.59 -11.40 -3.04
CA ILE A 177 -18.40 -12.84 -2.78
C ILE A 177 -19.60 -13.43 -2.02
N TYR A 178 -20.12 -12.74 -1.01
CA TYR A 178 -21.34 -13.16 -0.30
C TYR A 178 -22.53 -13.35 -1.25
N GLN A 179 -22.73 -12.41 -2.17
CA GLN A 179 -23.86 -12.39 -3.10
C GLN A 179 -23.73 -13.40 -4.24
N THR A 180 -22.52 -13.55 -4.81
CA THR A 180 -22.31 -14.33 -6.04
C THR A 180 -21.70 -15.71 -5.80
N ASN A 181 -21.11 -15.95 -4.62
CA ASN A 181 -20.47 -17.24 -4.28
C ASN A 181 -20.70 -17.59 -2.80
N GLN A 182 -21.98 -17.73 -2.45
CA GLN A 182 -22.41 -18.02 -1.07
C GLN A 182 -21.81 -19.32 -0.52
N ALA A 183 -21.59 -20.32 -1.37
CA ALA A 183 -20.98 -21.60 -0.97
C ALA A 183 -19.53 -21.45 -0.48
N ALA A 184 -18.72 -20.62 -1.15
CA ALA A 184 -17.37 -20.30 -0.69
C ALA A 184 -17.40 -19.40 0.55
N TYR A 185 -18.28 -18.39 0.54
CA TYR A 185 -18.43 -17.45 1.65
C TYR A 185 -18.79 -18.15 2.97
N SER A 186 -19.77 -19.06 2.96
CA SER A 186 -20.19 -19.80 4.15
C SER A 186 -19.11 -20.76 4.70
N LYS A 187 -18.08 -21.07 3.90
CA LYS A 187 -16.92 -21.87 4.35
C LYS A 187 -15.80 -21.00 4.93
N THR A 188 -15.96 -19.67 4.92
CA THR A 188 -14.94 -18.76 5.45
C THR A 188 -14.87 -18.83 6.97
N GLU A 189 -13.69 -19.05 7.51
CA GLU A 189 -13.46 -18.96 8.96
C GLU A 189 -13.39 -17.50 9.42
N ALA A 190 -12.99 -16.58 8.52
CA ALA A 190 -12.70 -15.18 8.85
C ALA A 190 -13.66 -14.15 8.22
N CYS A 191 -14.81 -14.55 7.64
CA CYS A 191 -15.78 -13.58 7.09
C CYS A 191 -17.24 -13.73 7.55
N ALA A 192 -17.77 -14.92 7.89
CA ALA A 192 -19.14 -15.03 8.42
C ALA A 192 -19.46 -16.38 9.09
N PRO A 193 -20.51 -16.45 9.94
CA PRO A 193 -21.16 -15.34 10.69
C PRO A 193 -20.16 -14.61 11.61
N ASP A 194 -20.51 -13.53 12.30
CA ASP A 194 -19.62 -12.87 13.28
C ASP A 194 -18.36 -12.21 12.65
N LEU A 195 -18.56 -11.46 11.55
CA LEU A 195 -17.48 -10.80 10.81
C LEU A 195 -16.62 -9.89 11.70
N GLU A 196 -17.21 -9.16 12.66
CA GLU A 196 -16.48 -8.28 13.58
C GLU A 196 -15.49 -9.07 14.45
N ASP A 197 -15.95 -10.14 15.11
CA ASP A 197 -15.09 -11.03 15.91
C ASP A 197 -13.99 -11.69 15.08
N LYS A 198 -14.27 -11.92 13.79
CA LYS A 198 -13.36 -12.57 12.83
C LYS A 198 -12.32 -11.64 12.23
N LEU A 199 -12.67 -10.37 12.01
CA LEU A 199 -11.73 -9.31 11.62
C LEU A 199 -10.77 -8.98 12.77
N GLY A 200 -11.20 -9.20 14.01
CA GLY A 200 -10.41 -8.99 15.21
C GLY A 200 -10.20 -7.52 15.55
N HIS A 201 -9.39 -7.27 16.58
CA HIS A 201 -9.09 -5.90 17.01
C HIS A 201 -8.04 -5.25 16.12
N VAL A 202 -8.31 -4.04 15.66
CA VAL A 202 -7.34 -3.21 14.94
C VAL A 202 -6.28 -2.70 15.91
N VAL A 203 -5.01 -2.83 15.51
CA VAL A 203 -3.86 -2.34 16.26
C VAL A 203 -3.09 -1.28 15.47
N PRO A 204 -2.38 -0.35 16.12
CA PRO A 204 -1.42 0.52 15.46
C PRO A 204 -0.40 -0.27 14.61
N ALA A 205 -0.03 0.27 13.44
CA ALA A 205 0.87 -0.41 12.49
C ALA A 205 2.33 -0.58 13.01
N TYR A 206 2.65 -0.05 14.18
CA TYR A 206 3.92 -0.25 14.88
C TYR A 206 3.81 -1.19 16.09
N GLU A 207 2.63 -1.78 16.34
CA GLU A 207 2.43 -2.69 17.45
C GLU A 207 3.11 -4.05 17.21
N CYS A 208 3.69 -4.61 18.27
CA CYS A 208 4.21 -5.97 18.27
C CYS A 208 3.05 -6.96 18.45
N ILE A 209 2.69 -7.68 17.39
CA ILE A 209 1.55 -8.60 17.36
C ILE A 209 1.90 -10.04 17.78
N GLY A 210 3.18 -10.32 18.05
CA GLY A 210 3.60 -11.63 18.54
C GLY A 210 5.08 -11.95 18.30
N GLY A 211 5.48 -13.15 18.70
CA GLY A 211 6.77 -13.74 18.32
C GLY A 211 6.70 -14.41 16.95
N ILE A 212 7.86 -14.62 16.32
CA ILE A 212 7.98 -15.48 15.15
C ILE A 212 7.48 -16.90 15.48
N SER A 213 6.87 -17.58 14.50
CA SER A 213 6.42 -18.96 14.68
C SER A 213 7.60 -19.93 14.90
N PRO A 214 7.47 -20.96 15.77
CA PRO A 214 8.44 -22.04 15.87
C PRO A 214 8.78 -22.69 14.52
N TYR A 215 7.80 -22.79 13.61
CA TYR A 215 8.02 -23.26 12.24
C TYR A 215 9.17 -22.51 11.53
N MET A 216 9.22 -21.19 11.66
CA MET A 216 10.26 -20.36 11.03
C MET A 216 11.61 -20.52 11.73
N ALA A 217 11.61 -20.69 13.05
CA ALA A 217 12.81 -20.96 13.82
C ALA A 217 13.43 -22.31 13.41
N ASP A 218 12.63 -23.37 13.39
CA ASP A 218 13.10 -24.72 13.08
C ASP A 218 13.52 -24.88 11.61
N ARG A 219 12.74 -24.31 10.67
CA ARG A 219 13.01 -24.46 9.23
C ARG A 219 14.13 -23.56 8.70
N TYR A 220 14.19 -22.31 9.17
CA TYR A 220 15.08 -21.28 8.63
C TYR A 220 16.12 -20.76 9.63
N GLY A 221 15.99 -21.04 10.93
CA GLY A 221 16.95 -20.61 11.95
C GLY A 221 16.69 -19.21 12.50
N PHE A 222 15.46 -18.70 12.44
CA PHE A 222 15.09 -17.48 13.15
C PHE A 222 15.24 -17.65 14.67
N SER A 223 15.62 -16.58 15.37
CA SER A 223 15.54 -16.54 16.83
C SER A 223 14.08 -16.47 17.28
N LEU A 224 13.68 -17.25 18.30
CA LEU A 224 12.36 -17.14 18.92
C LEU A 224 12.11 -15.78 19.61
N GLU A 225 13.17 -14.99 19.82
CA GLU A 225 13.06 -13.60 20.28
C GLU A 225 12.67 -12.62 19.17
N CYS A 226 12.66 -13.06 17.90
CA CYS A 226 12.24 -12.25 16.77
C CYS A 226 10.78 -11.84 16.93
N ARG A 227 10.52 -10.53 16.82
CA ARG A 227 9.18 -9.96 16.99
C ARG A 227 8.52 -9.66 15.65
N ILE A 228 7.22 -9.94 15.56
CA ILE A 228 6.40 -9.58 14.41
C ILE A 228 5.72 -8.25 14.73
N ILE A 229 6.07 -7.22 13.96
CA ILE A 229 5.42 -5.93 14.03
C ILE A 229 4.34 -5.89 12.96
N ALA A 230 3.17 -5.34 13.30
CA ALA A 230 2.00 -5.29 12.44
C ALA A 230 2.35 -4.85 11.00
N PHE A 231 1.76 -5.54 10.03
CA PHE A 231 1.91 -5.20 8.61
C PHE A 231 0.93 -4.07 8.27
N THR A 232 1.19 -3.37 7.16
CA THR A 232 0.31 -2.30 6.69
C THR A 232 0.17 -2.32 5.16
N GLY A 233 -0.60 -1.40 4.59
CA GLY A 233 -0.70 -1.24 3.14
C GLY A 233 0.60 -0.69 2.54
N ASP A 234 0.87 -0.99 1.28
CA ASP A 234 2.02 -0.49 0.52
C ASP A 234 2.13 1.04 0.50
N ASN A 235 1.02 1.76 0.31
CA ASN A 235 1.00 3.22 0.37
C ASN A 235 1.36 3.74 1.78
N PRO A 236 0.68 3.32 2.88
CA PRO A 236 1.16 3.55 4.26
C PRO A 236 2.59 3.10 4.54
N GLY A 237 3.08 2.12 3.78
CA GLY A 237 4.47 1.68 3.82
C GLY A 237 5.47 2.82 3.67
N HIS A 238 5.09 3.89 2.97
CA HIS A 238 5.86 5.10 2.79
C HIS A 238 5.62 6.03 3.99
N CYS A 239 6.56 6.10 4.95
CA CYS A 239 6.35 6.82 6.21
C CYS A 239 6.56 8.35 6.12
N SER A 240 6.41 8.94 4.92
CA SER A 240 6.61 10.37 4.67
C SER A 240 5.73 10.86 3.51
N SER A 241 5.48 12.18 3.46
CA SER A 241 4.84 12.81 2.30
C SER A 241 5.68 12.62 1.04
N GLN A 242 5.04 12.20 -0.05
CA GLN A 242 5.73 11.79 -1.27
C GLN A 242 4.86 11.99 -2.51
N VAL A 243 5.53 12.29 -3.62
CA VAL A 243 4.96 12.22 -4.97
C VAL A 243 5.60 11.04 -5.68
N SER A 244 4.82 9.99 -5.92
CA SER A 244 5.22 8.86 -6.75
C SER A 244 4.76 9.10 -8.19
N LEU A 245 5.70 9.24 -9.12
CA LEU A 245 5.43 9.56 -10.52
C LEU A 245 5.57 8.30 -11.39
N GLY A 246 4.45 7.64 -11.67
CA GLY A 246 4.39 6.38 -12.42
C GLY A 246 3.31 6.40 -13.51
N THR A 247 2.84 5.22 -13.94
CA THR A 247 1.73 5.09 -14.90
C THR A 247 0.49 5.87 -14.43
N SER A 248 0.21 5.79 -13.13
CA SER A 248 -0.58 6.78 -12.39
C SER A 248 0.37 7.55 -11.48
N ASP A 249 0.10 8.82 -11.25
CA ASP A 249 0.79 9.58 -10.21
C ASP A 249 0.05 9.44 -8.88
N THR A 250 0.78 9.43 -7.79
CA THR A 250 0.21 9.26 -6.44
C THR A 250 0.83 10.28 -5.51
N LEU A 251 -0.02 11.09 -4.90
CA LEU A 251 0.35 12.05 -3.86
C LEU A 251 0.01 11.44 -2.50
N LEU A 252 1.02 11.33 -1.64
CA LEU A 252 0.92 10.91 -0.25
C LEU A 252 1.20 12.13 0.63
N LEU A 253 0.27 12.48 1.51
CA LEU A 253 0.37 13.63 2.39
C LEU A 253 0.28 13.21 3.85
N TRP A 254 1.19 13.68 4.69
CA TRP A 254 1.02 13.65 6.14
C TRP A 254 0.09 14.77 6.59
N LEU A 255 -0.95 14.45 7.36
CA LEU A 255 -1.92 15.39 7.88
C LEU A 255 -2.04 15.27 9.40
N ARG A 256 -2.16 16.41 10.11
CA ARG A 256 -2.56 16.40 11.53
C ARG A 256 -4.07 16.21 11.67
N GLU A 257 -4.82 16.90 10.82
CA GLU A 257 -6.27 16.80 10.75
C GLU A 257 -6.66 16.58 9.27
N PRO A 258 -7.44 15.53 8.95
CA PRO A 258 -7.86 15.27 7.59
C PRO A 258 -9.03 16.19 7.25
N ARG A 259 -9.04 16.73 6.03
CA ARG A 259 -10.26 17.35 5.48
C ARG A 259 -11.02 16.30 4.70
N LEU A 260 -12.32 16.21 4.95
CA LEU A 260 -13.21 15.36 4.16
C LEU A 260 -13.26 15.90 2.72
N CYS A 261 -12.98 15.00 1.78
CA CYS A 261 -13.05 15.26 0.35
C CYS A 261 -13.66 14.04 -0.32
N LEU A 262 -14.42 14.26 -1.40
CA LEU A 262 -14.93 13.16 -2.24
C LEU A 262 -13.83 12.57 -3.14
N GLU A 263 -12.70 13.27 -3.23
CA GLU A 263 -11.51 12.85 -3.94
C GLU A 263 -10.40 12.52 -2.94
N GLY A 264 -9.69 11.43 -3.20
CA GLY A 264 -8.65 10.92 -2.33
C GLY A 264 -9.14 9.99 -1.23
N LEU A 265 -8.20 9.51 -0.43
CA LEU A 265 -8.40 8.53 0.63
C LEU A 265 -7.62 8.96 1.87
N ASN A 266 -8.33 9.24 2.96
CA ASN A 266 -7.72 9.55 4.25
C ASN A 266 -7.57 8.27 5.08
N LEU A 267 -6.36 7.99 5.56
CA LEU A 267 -6.01 6.83 6.38
C LEU A 267 -5.41 7.30 7.70
N VAL A 268 -5.51 6.48 8.74
CA VAL A 268 -4.71 6.67 9.96
C VAL A 268 -3.24 6.53 9.60
N ASN A 269 -2.40 7.41 10.15
CA ASN A 269 -0.98 7.39 9.85
C ASN A 269 -0.31 6.16 10.51
N PRO A 270 0.48 5.37 9.75
CA PRO A 270 1.03 4.09 10.20
C PRO A 270 2.19 4.23 11.20
N VAL A 271 2.70 5.43 11.41
CA VAL A 271 3.79 5.71 12.36
C VAL A 271 3.37 6.66 13.48
N ASP A 272 2.18 7.25 13.40
CA ASP A 272 1.60 8.13 14.42
C ASP A 272 0.07 7.98 14.41
N SER A 273 -0.48 7.23 15.36
CA SER A 273 -1.93 6.99 15.44
C SER A 273 -2.77 8.23 15.79
N SER A 274 -2.13 9.35 16.14
CA SER A 274 -2.79 10.65 16.33
C SER A 274 -2.82 11.52 15.06
N ALA A 275 -2.14 11.07 14.00
CA ALA A 275 -2.07 11.74 12.72
C ALA A 275 -2.74 10.91 11.62
N TYR A 276 -2.87 11.53 10.45
CA TYR A 276 -3.47 10.95 9.27
C TYR A 276 -2.50 10.99 8.10
N MET A 277 -2.80 10.20 7.08
CA MET A 277 -2.21 10.32 5.77
C MET A 277 -3.30 10.39 4.71
N SER A 278 -3.08 11.17 3.67
CA SER A 278 -4.01 11.26 2.54
C SER A 278 -3.35 10.79 1.26
N LEU A 279 -4.08 9.98 0.50
CA LEU A 279 -3.69 9.44 -0.79
C LEU A 279 -4.56 10.08 -1.87
N VAL A 280 -3.93 10.74 -2.85
CA VAL A 280 -4.61 11.24 -4.05
C VAL A 280 -3.98 10.61 -5.27
N CYS A 281 -4.80 9.90 -6.05
CA CYS A 281 -4.35 9.16 -7.22
C CYS A 281 -4.78 9.86 -8.51
N PHE A 282 -3.82 10.17 -9.37
CA PHE A 282 -4.05 10.78 -10.68
C PHE A 282 -3.82 9.73 -11.77
N LYS A 283 -4.88 9.36 -12.49
CA LYS A 283 -4.79 8.41 -13.62
C LYS A 283 -3.85 8.90 -14.73
N ASN A 284 -3.78 10.21 -14.92
CA ASN A 284 -2.99 10.84 -15.98
C ASN A 284 -1.53 11.01 -15.54
N GLY A 285 -0.79 9.91 -15.41
CA GLY A 285 0.64 9.91 -15.05
C GLY A 285 1.57 9.87 -16.26
N SER A 286 2.48 8.88 -16.29
CA SER A 286 3.59 8.79 -17.24
C SER A 286 3.14 8.80 -18.70
N ARG A 287 2.11 8.03 -19.06
CA ARG A 287 1.56 7.97 -20.43
C ARG A 287 1.10 9.33 -20.94
N THR A 288 0.62 10.20 -20.04
CA THR A 288 0.28 11.57 -20.42
C THR A 288 1.53 12.37 -20.72
N ARG A 289 2.57 12.28 -19.88
CA ARG A 289 3.85 12.95 -20.11
C ARG A 289 4.54 12.46 -21.38
N GLU A 290 4.58 11.15 -21.61
CA GLU A 290 5.11 10.50 -22.82
C GLU A 290 4.43 11.05 -24.07
N ARG A 291 3.09 11.06 -24.10
CA ARG A 291 2.31 11.60 -25.23
C ARG A 291 2.61 13.09 -25.50
N ILE A 292 2.81 13.90 -24.46
CA ILE A 292 3.17 15.31 -24.64
C ILE A 292 4.62 15.44 -25.12
N CYS A 293 5.56 14.65 -24.60
CA CYS A 293 6.94 14.59 -25.09
C CYS A 293 7.01 14.19 -26.57
N GLU A 294 6.25 13.16 -26.98
CA GLU A 294 6.09 12.78 -28.38
C GLU A 294 5.60 13.95 -29.23
N LYS A 295 4.51 14.60 -28.80
CA LYS A 295 3.87 15.68 -29.56
C LYS A 295 4.71 16.96 -29.64
N CYS A 296 5.36 17.35 -28.55
CA CYS A 296 6.01 18.64 -28.42
C CYS A 296 7.51 18.60 -28.75
N THR A 297 8.16 17.46 -28.51
CA THR A 297 9.63 17.35 -28.62
C THR A 297 10.09 16.13 -29.41
N GLY A 298 9.18 15.43 -30.11
CA GLY A 298 9.51 14.28 -30.93
C GLY A 298 10.04 13.10 -30.10
N ALA A 299 9.49 12.91 -28.90
CA ALA A 299 9.90 11.89 -27.93
C ALA A 299 11.30 12.10 -27.30
N SER A 300 11.93 13.25 -27.53
CA SER A 300 13.18 13.62 -26.85
C SER A 300 12.87 14.25 -25.48
N TRP A 301 13.23 13.52 -24.42
CA TRP A 301 13.15 14.03 -23.04
C TRP A 301 14.15 15.15 -22.77
N ASP A 302 15.30 15.16 -23.45
CA ASP A 302 16.28 16.27 -23.34
C ASP A 302 15.70 17.57 -23.88
N ARG A 303 15.07 17.52 -25.07
CA ARG A 303 14.34 18.69 -25.61
C ARG A 303 13.14 19.08 -24.75
N PHE A 304 12.47 18.09 -24.16
CA PHE A 304 11.38 18.35 -23.21
C PHE A 304 11.88 19.14 -22.00
N ASP A 305 13.07 18.80 -21.50
CA ASP A 305 13.78 19.51 -20.43
C ASP A 305 14.11 20.95 -20.84
N GLU A 306 14.71 21.15 -22.03
CA GLU A 306 15.03 22.49 -22.57
C GLU A 306 13.80 23.39 -22.65
N VAL A 307 12.66 22.86 -23.13
CA VAL A 307 11.40 23.60 -23.22
C VAL A 307 10.90 23.99 -21.83
N LEU A 308 10.93 23.07 -20.86
CA LEU A 308 10.51 23.38 -19.49
C LEU A 308 11.38 24.47 -18.85
N VAL A 309 12.71 24.38 -18.99
CA VAL A 309 13.65 25.39 -18.46
C VAL A 309 13.44 26.75 -19.12
N SER A 310 13.10 26.78 -20.41
CA SER A 310 12.84 28.03 -21.15
C SER A 310 11.55 28.75 -20.71
N THR A 311 10.70 28.10 -19.90
CA THR A 311 9.45 28.67 -19.39
C THR A 311 9.57 29.14 -17.95
N PRO A 312 8.97 30.28 -17.57
CA PRO A 312 9.10 30.82 -16.21
C PRO A 312 8.45 29.91 -15.16
N PRO A 313 9.14 29.61 -14.03
CA PRO A 313 8.61 28.79 -12.95
C PRO A 313 7.24 29.22 -12.42
N GLY A 314 6.35 28.25 -12.21
CA GLY A 314 5.10 28.43 -11.47
C GLY A 314 3.98 29.16 -12.19
N ASN A 315 4.05 29.38 -13.52
CA ASN A 315 2.99 29.95 -14.36
C ASN A 315 2.17 31.07 -13.66
N ASN A 316 2.86 32.08 -13.11
CA ASN A 316 2.28 33.22 -12.41
C ASN A 316 1.59 32.95 -11.05
N GLY A 317 1.95 31.88 -10.34
CA GLY A 317 2.19 31.91 -8.88
C GLY A 317 1.00 31.63 -7.94
N SER A 318 0.88 30.40 -7.45
CA SER A 318 0.20 30.14 -6.17
C SER A 318 0.76 28.89 -5.45
N VAL A 319 0.85 28.99 -4.12
CA VAL A 319 0.82 27.95 -3.05
C VAL A 319 2.12 27.68 -2.23
N GLY A 320 2.07 28.03 -0.93
CA GLY A 320 2.42 27.20 0.26
C GLY A 320 3.88 27.04 0.77
N PRO A 321 4.31 27.64 1.90
CA PRO A 321 5.75 27.77 2.23
C PRO A 321 6.48 26.64 3.00
N HIS A 322 5.84 25.57 3.50
CA HIS A 322 6.48 24.68 4.51
C HIS A 322 6.22 23.16 4.42
N CYS A 323 6.51 22.48 3.31
CA CYS A 323 6.39 21.02 3.23
C CYS A 323 7.54 20.37 2.46
N ARG A 324 8.45 19.59 3.04
CA ARG A 324 9.48 18.89 2.23
C ARG A 324 8.84 17.79 1.37
N LEU A 325 9.15 17.74 0.07
CA LEU A 325 8.60 16.73 -0.85
C LEU A 325 9.66 15.71 -1.24
N LEU A 326 9.26 14.45 -1.19
CA LEU A 326 10.04 13.36 -1.74
C LEU A 326 9.46 12.96 -3.10
N ALA A 327 10.29 12.88 -4.13
CA ALA A 327 9.90 12.43 -5.46
C ALA A 327 10.54 11.07 -5.76
N THR A 328 9.73 10.15 -6.30
CA THR A 328 10.17 8.83 -6.75
C THR A 328 9.49 8.43 -8.06
N GLY A 329 9.90 7.29 -8.63
CA GLY A 329 9.36 6.78 -9.88
C GLY A 329 10.14 7.28 -11.09
N GLY A 330 9.78 6.81 -12.29
CA GLY A 330 10.61 7.03 -13.49
C GLY A 330 10.87 8.51 -13.78
N ALA A 331 9.90 9.38 -13.56
CA ALA A 331 10.06 10.81 -13.83
C ALA A 331 10.90 11.56 -12.77
N SER A 332 11.22 10.96 -11.62
CA SER A 332 12.06 11.61 -10.62
C SER A 332 13.52 11.71 -11.03
N CYS A 333 13.93 11.10 -12.16
CA CYS A 333 15.28 11.30 -12.71
C CYS A 333 15.42 12.63 -13.49
N ASN A 334 14.31 13.27 -13.89
CA ASN A 334 14.34 14.51 -14.65
C ASN A 334 14.34 15.73 -13.72
N LYS A 335 15.44 16.50 -13.72
CA LYS A 335 15.63 17.63 -12.81
C LYS A 335 14.65 18.78 -13.05
N SER A 336 14.22 19.04 -14.28
CA SER A 336 13.26 20.13 -14.54
C SER A 336 11.87 19.79 -14.06
N ILE A 337 11.43 18.53 -14.18
CA ILE A 337 10.18 18.06 -13.57
C ILE A 337 10.24 18.26 -12.04
N LEU A 338 11.36 17.90 -11.41
CA LEU A 338 11.54 18.12 -9.97
C LEU A 338 11.60 19.60 -9.59
N GLN A 339 12.20 20.44 -10.43
CA GLN A 339 12.26 21.88 -10.21
C GLN A 339 10.86 22.52 -10.32
N VAL A 340 10.06 22.11 -11.31
CA VAL A 340 8.64 22.51 -11.41
C VAL A 340 7.87 22.09 -10.16
N LEU A 341 8.05 20.86 -9.66
CA LEU A 341 7.46 20.43 -8.39
C LEU A 341 7.93 21.31 -7.22
N ALA A 342 9.23 21.61 -7.14
CA ALA A 342 9.79 22.46 -6.10
C ALA A 342 9.20 23.88 -6.14
N ASP A 343 9.02 24.43 -7.33
CA ASP A 343 8.49 25.79 -7.50
C ASP A 343 6.97 25.84 -7.30
N VAL A 344 6.22 24.81 -7.71
CA VAL A 344 4.76 24.70 -7.51
C VAL A 344 4.42 24.55 -6.04
N PHE A 345 5.17 23.74 -5.30
CA PHE A 345 4.92 23.49 -3.87
C PHE A 345 5.71 24.43 -2.94
N LEU A 346 6.47 25.38 -3.48
CA LEU A 346 7.38 26.29 -2.75
C LEU A 346 8.27 25.55 -1.73
N THR A 347 8.91 24.55 -2.29
CA THR A 347 9.32 23.28 -1.76
C THR A 347 10.70 22.71 -2.01
N PRO A 348 11.63 22.44 -1.07
CA PRO A 348 12.75 21.58 -1.43
C PRO A 348 12.24 20.18 -1.81
N VAL A 349 12.59 19.74 -3.01
CA VAL A 349 12.29 18.39 -3.51
C VAL A 349 13.54 17.52 -3.40
N TYR A 350 13.36 16.34 -2.80
CA TYR A 350 14.40 15.34 -2.61
C TYR A 350 14.06 14.12 -3.45
N ILE A 351 15.09 13.39 -3.91
CA ILE A 351 14.91 12.07 -4.53
C ILE A 351 15.23 11.02 -3.47
N GLN A 352 14.43 9.95 -3.40
CA GLN A 352 14.83 8.73 -2.72
C GLN A 352 15.26 7.70 -3.76
N ASP A 353 16.56 7.42 -3.82
CA ASP A 353 17.13 6.39 -4.69
C ASP A 353 17.00 4.99 -4.05
N VAL A 354 15.76 4.59 -3.78
CA VAL A 354 15.46 3.25 -3.26
C VAL A 354 14.25 2.72 -4.01
N ALA A 355 14.48 1.81 -4.96
CA ALA A 355 13.42 1.14 -5.74
C ALA A 355 12.43 0.33 -4.88
N ASN A 356 12.75 0.13 -3.59
CA ASN A 356 12.02 -0.69 -2.62
C ASN A 356 11.55 0.12 -1.39
N SER A 357 11.07 1.36 -1.59
CA SER A 357 10.62 2.29 -0.53
C SER A 357 9.62 1.68 0.47
N ALA A 358 8.64 0.90 0.00
CA ALA A 358 7.68 0.21 0.87
C ALA A 358 8.33 -0.88 1.74
N CYS A 359 9.28 -1.64 1.20
CA CYS A 359 10.06 -2.61 1.97
C CYS A 359 10.93 -1.91 3.02
N LEU A 360 11.59 -0.80 2.64
CA LEU A 360 12.43 -0.03 3.54
C LEU A 360 11.61 0.57 4.69
N GLY A 361 10.46 1.17 4.39
CA GLY A 361 9.55 1.68 5.42
C GLY A 361 9.04 0.58 6.35
N SER A 362 8.88 -0.65 5.84
CA SER A 362 8.57 -1.82 6.68
C SER A 362 9.70 -2.17 7.64
N ALA A 363 10.94 -2.18 7.18
CA ALA A 363 12.09 -2.41 8.03
C ALA A 363 12.24 -1.32 9.12
N TYR A 364 11.93 -0.06 8.78
CA TYR A 364 11.89 1.03 9.76
C TYR A 364 10.77 0.88 10.79
N ARG A 365 9.56 0.47 10.38
CA ARG A 365 8.46 0.16 11.31
C ARG A 365 8.82 -1.01 12.21
N ALA A 366 9.46 -2.05 11.69
CA ALA A 366 9.94 -3.19 12.48
C ALA A 366 10.89 -2.73 13.59
N LYS A 367 11.87 -1.88 13.24
CA LYS A 367 12.80 -1.29 14.22
C LYS A 367 12.08 -0.39 15.23
N HIS A 368 11.16 0.46 14.77
CA HIS A 368 10.37 1.35 15.63
C HIS A 368 9.54 0.58 16.65
N GLY A 369 8.76 -0.40 16.19
CA GLY A 369 7.97 -1.28 17.07
C GLY A 369 8.84 -2.06 18.06
N ARG A 370 10.02 -2.52 17.62
CA ARG A 370 10.94 -3.30 18.47
C ARG A 370 11.59 -2.47 19.60
N LEU A 371 11.91 -1.22 19.34
CA LEU A 371 12.51 -0.31 20.32
C LEU A 371 11.49 0.24 21.34
N GLY A 372 10.19 0.10 21.04
CA GLY A 372 9.11 0.71 21.82
C GLY A 372 9.13 2.23 21.74
N ALA A 373 8.10 2.88 22.26
CA ALA A 373 7.95 4.35 22.30
C ALA A 373 9.04 5.11 23.10
N VAL A 374 10.10 4.43 23.53
CA VAL A 374 11.17 4.91 24.41
C VAL A 374 12.18 5.80 23.66
N ILE A 375 12.26 5.72 22.33
CA ILE A 375 13.20 6.52 21.53
C ILE A 375 12.42 7.32 20.48
N LYS A 376 12.32 8.66 20.69
CA LYS A 376 11.61 9.63 19.84
C LYS A 376 12.45 10.31 18.71
N PRO A 377 13.29 9.65 17.92
CA PRO A 377 13.37 10.05 16.53
C PRO A 377 12.08 9.54 15.90
N SER A 378 11.22 10.45 15.45
CA SER A 378 10.04 10.02 14.68
C SER A 378 10.53 9.17 13.51
N VAL A 379 9.82 8.09 13.15
CA VAL A 379 10.16 7.29 11.95
C VAL A 379 10.30 8.18 10.71
N SER A 380 9.59 9.31 10.68
CA SER A 380 9.77 10.35 9.66
C SER A 380 11.19 10.93 9.60
N GLN A 381 11.96 11.00 10.68
CA GLN A 381 13.37 11.39 10.67
C GLN A 381 14.27 10.31 10.05
N TRP A 382 13.92 9.03 10.19
CA TRP A 382 14.65 7.91 9.57
C TRP A 382 14.32 7.73 8.08
N CYS A 383 13.10 8.10 7.69
CA CYS A 383 12.67 8.10 6.29
C CYS A 383 13.24 9.26 5.48
N ILE A 384 13.95 10.21 6.09
CA ILE A 384 14.65 11.28 5.37
C ILE A 384 16.03 10.75 4.95
N PRO A 385 16.30 10.57 3.64
CA PRO A 385 17.61 10.14 3.18
C PRO A 385 18.72 11.09 3.64
N LYS A 386 19.93 10.57 3.87
CA LYS A 386 21.14 11.42 3.98
C LYS A 386 21.26 12.20 2.67
N GLN A 387 21.05 13.51 2.78
CA GLN A 387 20.58 14.38 1.70
C GLN A 387 21.55 14.54 0.52
N THR A 388 21.07 14.31 -0.70
CA THR A 388 21.43 15.13 -1.86
C THR A 388 20.21 16.00 -2.18
N ASN A 389 20.29 17.29 -1.83
CA ASN A 389 19.28 18.26 -2.24
C ASN A 389 19.37 18.42 -3.76
N VAL A 390 18.30 18.08 -4.48
CA VAL A 390 18.33 18.07 -5.95
C VAL A 390 17.84 19.40 -6.51
N CYS A 391 16.76 19.94 -5.93
CA CYS A 391 16.15 21.20 -6.36
C CYS A 391 15.80 22.07 -5.14
N LYS A 392 16.33 23.30 -5.12
CA LYS A 392 15.98 24.33 -4.13
C LYS A 392 14.84 25.20 -4.65
N ASN A 393 14.01 25.70 -3.73
CA ASN A 393 13.03 26.72 -4.05
C ASN A 393 13.75 28.00 -4.51
N THR A 394 13.51 28.41 -5.75
CA THR A 394 14.10 29.61 -6.37
C THR A 394 13.45 30.91 -5.91
N ARG A 395 12.28 30.85 -5.25
CA ARG A 395 11.48 32.01 -4.79
C ARG A 395 11.72 32.40 -3.32
N SER A 396 12.71 31.83 -2.64
CA SER A 396 12.99 32.11 -1.20
C SER A 396 13.54 33.52 -0.90
N GLY A 397 13.62 34.41 -1.89
CA GLY A 397 14.16 35.77 -1.75
C GLY A 397 13.16 36.90 -2.02
N VAL A 398 11.87 36.61 -2.21
CA VAL A 398 10.84 37.66 -2.39
C VAL A 398 9.86 37.55 -1.23
N ASN A 399 10.14 38.31 -0.17
CA ASN A 399 9.18 38.57 0.91
C ASN A 399 8.07 39.50 0.43
#